data_AF-A0A1L5FBU9-F1
#
_entry.id   AF-A0A1L5FBU9-F1
#
_cell.length_a   1.000
_cell.length_b   1.000
_cell.length_c   1.000
_cell.angle_alpha   90.00
_cell.angle_beta   90.00
_cell.angle_gamma   90.00
#
_symmetry.space_group_name_H-M   'P 1'
#
loop_
_entity.id
_entity.type
_entity.pdbx_description
1 polymer ?
#
loop_
_entity_poly.entity_id
_entity_poly.type
_entity_poly.pdbx_seq_one_letter_code
_entity_poly.pdbx_strand_id
1 'polypeptide(L)' 'MATKKYNAIARQHIKYNGAFMKTGEKFKVNEKDIEELSKYADIEIPKEAETPPSTPPNREGEKAGTEAGE' A
#
# COMPACT_ATOMS: atom_id res chain seq x y z
N MET A 1 -0.36 -13.58 -6.01
CA MET A 1 -0.54 -12.28 -5.32
C MET A 1 -0.33 -11.18 -6.36
N ALA A 2 -1.36 -10.39 -6.69
CA ALA A 2 -1.19 -9.30 -7.64
C ALA A 2 -0.46 -8.14 -6.94
N THR A 3 0.74 -7.80 -7.40
CA THR A 3 1.46 -6.61 -6.92
C THR A 3 0.80 -5.37 -7.50
N LYS A 4 0.24 -4.51 -6.63
CA LYS A 4 -0.27 -3.20 -7.05
C LYS A 4 0.91 -2.36 -7.57
N LYS A 5 0.67 -1.67 -8.69
CA LYS A 5 1.65 -0.78 -9.33
C LYS A 5 1.06 0.61 -9.41
N TYR A 6 1.88 1.60 -9.11
CA TYR A 6 1.50 3.01 -9.03
C TYR A 6 2.31 3.82 -10.04
N ASN A 7 1.72 4.91 -10.51
CA ASN A 7 2.43 5.83 -11.39
C ASN A 7 3.36 6.69 -10.53
N ALA A 8 4.57 6.92 -11.03
CA ALA A 8 5.56 7.74 -10.37
C ALA A 8 6.29 8.64 -11.39
N ILE A 9 6.74 9.80 -10.93
CA ILE A 9 7.54 10.76 -11.69
C ILE A 9 8.89 10.86 -11.01
N ALA A 10 9.97 10.50 -11.70
CA ALA A 10 11.30 10.59 -11.11
C ALA A 10 11.68 12.06 -10.84
N ARG A 11 12.15 12.37 -9.63
CA ARG A 11 12.62 13.72 -9.25
C ARG A 11 14.10 13.90 -9.55
N GLN A 12 14.82 12.78 -9.71
CA GLN A 12 16.23 12.73 -10.05
C GLN A 12 16.53 11.55 -10.98
N HIS A 13 17.76 11.47 -11.48
CA HIS A 13 18.22 10.32 -12.25
C HIS A 13 18.27 9.08 -11.35
N ILE A 14 17.39 8.12 -11.57
CA ILE A 14 17.28 6.89 -10.76
C ILE A 14 17.41 5.66 -11.65
N LYS A 15 18.00 4.59 -11.12
CA LYS A 15 18.03 3.28 -11.77
C LYS A 15 17.03 2.37 -11.07
N TYR A 16 15.98 1.97 -11.77
CA TYR A 16 14.97 1.06 -11.23
C TYR A 16 14.60 0.00 -12.26
N ASN A 17 14.52 -1.25 -11.82
CA ASN A 17 14.21 -2.41 -12.67
C ASN A 17 15.16 -2.56 -13.90
N GLY A 18 16.43 -2.17 -13.74
CA GLY A 18 17.43 -2.20 -14.82
C GLY A 18 17.34 -1.04 -15.82
N ALA A 19 16.30 -0.21 -15.75
CA ALA A 19 16.15 1.00 -16.55
C ALA A 19 16.63 2.24 -15.79
N PHE A 20 17.07 3.26 -16.52
CA PHE A 20 17.41 4.56 -15.95
C PHE A 20 16.28 5.54 -16.27
N MET A 21 15.65 6.10 -15.25
CA MET A 21 14.62 7.13 -15.38
C MET A 21 15.26 8.50 -15.23
N LYS A 22 14.92 9.40 -16.14
CA LYS A 22 15.33 10.80 -16.07
C LYS A 22 14.44 11.61 -15.13
N THR A 23 14.95 12.73 -14.61
CA THR A 23 14.10 13.69 -13.89
C THR A 23 12.92 14.11 -14.77
N GLY A 24 11.70 14.04 -14.22
CA GLY A 24 10.44 14.29 -14.93
C GLY A 24 9.89 13.09 -15.70
N GLU A 25 10.61 11.97 -15.75
CA GLU A 25 10.17 10.77 -16.47
C GLU A 25 9.14 9.98 -15.66
N LYS A 26 8.05 9.61 -16.33
CA LYS A 26 6.97 8.80 -15.75
C LYS A 26 7.31 7.33 -15.83
N PHE A 27 7.16 6.61 -14.73
CA PHE A 27 7.40 5.17 -14.64
C PHE A 27 6.40 4.50 -13.70
N LYS A 28 6.38 3.16 -13.71
CA LYS A 28 5.55 2.35 -12.80
C LYS A 28 6.40 1.77 -11.68
N VAL A 29 5.98 2.00 -10.44
CA VAL A 29 6.61 1.46 -9.22
C VAL A 29 5.72 0.40 -8.58
N ASN A 30 6.29 -0.66 -8.03
CA ASN A 30 5.53 -1.63 -7.24
C ASN A 30 5.26 -1.09 -5.84
N GLU A 31 4.15 -1.49 -5.22
CA GLU A 31 3.79 -1.11 -3.84
C GLU A 31 4.93 -1.27 -2.82
N LYS A 32 5.66 -2.40 -2.90
CA LYS A 32 6.76 -2.72 -1.98
C LYS A 32 7.94 -1.77 -2.08
N ASP A 33 8.13 -1.16 -3.26
CA ASP A 33 9.26 -0.28 -3.55
C ASP A 33 8.89 1.20 -3.38
N ILE A 34 7.62 1.53 -3.11
CA ILE A 34 7.14 2.92 -2.94
C ILE A 34 7.89 3.60 -1.81
N GLU A 35 8.05 2.94 -0.67
CA GLU A 35 8.66 3.55 0.51
C GLU A 35 10.09 4.02 0.21
N GLU A 36 10.86 3.21 -0.51
CA GLU A 36 12.21 3.55 -0.94
C GLU A 36 12.21 4.63 -2.04
N LEU A 37 11.36 4.47 -3.05
CA LEU A 37 11.34 5.36 -4.22
C LEU A 37 10.67 6.71 -3.95
N SER A 38 9.83 6.84 -2.92
CA SER A 38 9.20 8.10 -2.52
C SER A 38 10.21 9.21 -2.22
N LYS A 39 11.44 8.83 -1.86
CA LYS A 39 12.56 9.75 -1.60
C LYS A 39 13.12 10.37 -2.88
N TYR A 40 12.96 9.68 -4.00
CA TYR A 40 13.60 10.02 -5.28
C TYR A 40 12.61 10.26 -6.42
N ALA A 41 11.34 9.94 -6.21
CA ALA A 41 10.25 10.04 -7.17
C ALA A 41 8.97 10.50 -6.47
N ASP A 42 8.14 11.24 -7.20
CA ASP A 42 6.81 11.64 -6.79
C ASP A 42 5.83 10.54 -7.20
N ILE A 43 5.17 9.87 -6.25
CA ILE A 43 4.37 8.67 -6.50
C ILE A 43 2.88 9.01 -6.31
N GLU A 44 2.09 8.83 -7.37
CA GLU A 44 0.64 9.02 -7.34
C GLU A 44 -0.03 7.77 -6.76
N ILE A 45 -0.32 7.80 -5.46
CA ILE A 45 -1.09 6.76 -4.76
C ILE A 45 -2.56 7.22 -4.70
N PRO A 46 -3.50 6.55 -5.41
CA PRO A 46 -4.90 6.86 -5.28
C PRO A 46 -5.34 6.55 -3.84
N LYS A 47 -6.04 7.50 -3.23
CA LYS A 47 -6.53 7.48 -1.84
C LYS A 47 -7.43 6.26 -1.51
N GLU A 48 -7.92 5.57 -2.54
CA GLU A 48 -8.73 4.35 -2.41
C GLU A 48 -7.89 3.09 -2.05
N ALA A 49 -6.55 3.15 -2.14
CA ALA A 49 -5.68 2.06 -1.74
C ALA A 49 -5.49 1.94 -0.21
N GLU A 50 -5.90 2.96 0.56
CA GLU A 50 -5.96 2.94 2.03
C GLU A 50 -7.20 2.18 2.54
N THR A 51 -7.64 1.11 1.87
CA THR A 51 -8.60 0.21 2.50
C THR A 51 -7.95 -0.30 3.78
N PRO A 52 -8.45 0.04 4.98
CA PRO A 52 -7.99 -0.61 6.20
C PRO A 52 -8.14 -2.12 5.99
N PRO A 53 -7.30 -2.96 6.61
CA PRO A 53 -7.51 -4.39 6.59
C PRO A 53 -8.98 -4.61 6.93
N SER A 54 -9.71 -5.24 6.02
CA SER A 54 -11.07 -5.66 6.27
C SER A 54 -10.97 -6.59 7.47
N THR A 55 -11.13 -6.04 8.67
CA THR A 55 -11.44 -6.84 9.85
C THR A 55 -12.63 -7.65 9.38
N PRO A 56 -12.55 -8.99 9.26
CA PRO A 56 -13.77 -9.73 9.05
C PRO A 56 -14.69 -9.29 10.20
N PRO A 57 -15.94 -8.87 9.94
CA PRO A 57 -16.90 -8.82 11.01
C PRO A 57 -17.05 -10.26 11.43
N ASN A 58 -16.30 -10.68 12.45
CA ASN A 58 -16.51 -11.98 13.08
C ASN A 58 -17.86 -11.85 13.77
N ARG A 59 -18.91 -12.07 12.99
CA ARG A 59 -20.29 -12.05 13.40
C ARG A 59 -20.55 -13.36 14.14
N GLU A 60 -20.77 -13.18 15.44
CA GLU A 60 -21.73 -13.92 16.25
C GLU A 60 -21.30 -15.29 16.79
N GLY A 61 -21.38 -15.37 18.12
CA GLY A 61 -21.11 -16.56 18.91
C GLY A 61 -21.45 -16.29 20.37
N GLU A 62 -22.75 -16.18 20.65
CA GLU A 62 -23.37 -16.19 21.98
C GLU A 62 -22.66 -17.13 22.97
N LYS A 63 -22.34 -16.59 24.15
CA LYS A 63 -22.90 -16.95 25.47
C LYS A 63 -21.96 -16.48 26.59
N ALA A 64 -22.14 -15.25 27.07
CA ALA A 64 -21.67 -14.90 28.40
C ALA A 64 -22.63 -15.58 29.38
N GLY A 65 -22.21 -16.73 29.91
CA GLY A 65 -22.97 -17.50 30.87
C GLY A 65 -23.31 -16.63 32.08
N THR A 66 -24.61 -16.55 32.35
CA THR A 66 -25.15 -16.22 33.66
C THR A 66 -24.79 -17.35 34.62
N GLU A 67 -24.01 -17.06 35.66
CA GLU A 67 -24.03 -17.78 36.94
C GLU A 67 -23.70 -16.71 38.01
N ALA A 68 -24.75 -16.06 38.53
CA ALA A 68 -25.45 -16.40 39.77
C ALA A 68 -24.68 -15.84 40.99
N GLY A 69 -25.33 -14.89 41.67
CA GLY A 69 -24.92 -14.52 43.02
C GLY A 69 -25.36 -15.57 44.02
N GLU A 70 -24.58 -15.71 45.08
CA GLU A 70 -25.03 -15.71 46.48
C GLU A 70 -23.85 -15.30 47.37
#